data_AF-A0A5K1J0E1-F1
#
_entry.id   AF-A0A5K1J0E1-F1
#
_cell.length_a   1.000
_cell.length_b   1.000
_cell.length_c   1.000
_cell.angle_alpha   90.00
_cell.angle_beta   90.00
_cell.angle_gamma   90.00
#
_symmetry.space_group_name_H-M   'P 1'
#
loop_
_entity.id
_entity.type
_entity.pdbx_description
1 polymer ?
#
loop_
_entity_poly.entity_id
_entity_poly.type
_entity_poly.pdbx_seq_one_letter_code
_entity_poly.pdbx_strand_id
1 'polypeptide(L)'
;MKRKMIGRALLAFACSVVLLAGTLVGCGGSGAAGSDGEHEAITIMAPFRNVSAFKDMVAEKYPEINLEIIPYSGKNYTAYTQASLKADDMSDIYFSTVYEPSYEHMGDKLIDLSGYDFTDKYTEARLQDVTDSGAIYMLPTCYSCLGITYNKTLLKEHGWELPTNLKELEELASKAKEAGVNLCLTQIQYPGFGFQYWCNILDTSFFNTPDGVQWRADFLDGKATVAGSEELKAAMEDLDKWRDLGMLNDGGDPVSDDVTREEFAKGNTLFMLGNNNDFSDGDTTDEFGLMPYLSKDGRDNAFILQTTSYVGLNKHLQDSGNEQKLEDALHVMEVFSTVEGMQAFNSSYSDSTLLPLKDYTPKADGYYAEILDQLNEGLTAPFIYSGWEDLIVPIGNAGLDYIKGKASLADFETAIDDSQSLIVDNKSQVFTTVTKKLDTDACAKLVGICFAKATDSDLALISTNKYYPYSGTRDELNVDGVSGALFAGDVTDMEISSIVPTGWTDNIKTVTLAGKRVKDLMGSGYDRAGDGNVYPYVLAAPEGFKIDDNATYKVAVAGVTDEVAKEGNLEDSGVLGLDAMKEYLSKFETLSPADVAWND
;
A
#
# COMPACT_ATOMS: atom_id res chain seq x y z
N MET A 1 39.55 -46.47 37.78
CA MET A 1 40.96 -46.68 38.20
C MET A 1 41.79 -45.62 37.48
N LYS A 2 42.68 -44.85 38.15
CA LYS A 2 43.24 -43.54 37.68
C LYS A 2 42.13 -42.46 37.55
N ARG A 3 42.16 -41.22 38.10
CA ARG A 3 43.18 -40.31 38.70
C ARG A 3 44.28 -39.84 37.72
N LYS A 4 44.65 -38.55 37.60
CA LYS A 4 44.32 -37.34 38.40
C LYS A 4 44.85 -36.05 37.72
N MET A 5 44.10 -34.93 37.82
CA MET A 5 44.59 -33.50 37.91
C MET A 5 45.54 -33.00 36.78
N ILE A 6 46.07 -31.76 36.69
CA ILE A 6 46.16 -30.50 37.49
C ILE A 6 46.01 -29.34 36.47
N GLY A 7 45.49 -28.12 36.72
CA GLY A 7 44.96 -27.38 37.90
C GLY A 7 44.47 -25.99 37.40
N ARG A 8 44.25 -24.91 38.20
CA ARG A 8 44.53 -24.58 39.61
C ARG A 8 43.65 -23.38 40.05
N ALA A 9 43.22 -23.36 41.33
CA ALA A 9 42.79 -22.19 42.14
C ALA A 9 41.51 -21.39 41.69
N LEU A 10 40.54 -20.94 42.52
CA LEU A 10 40.52 -20.30 43.87
C LEU A 10 41.10 -18.85 43.83
N LEU A 11 40.56 -17.78 44.43
CA LEU A 11 39.29 -17.39 45.12
C LEU A 11 39.32 -15.81 45.20
N ALA A 12 38.34 -14.96 45.59
CA ALA A 12 37.00 -15.03 46.20
C ALA A 12 36.19 -13.76 45.77
N PHE A 13 34.86 -13.78 45.60
CA PHE A 13 33.79 -13.55 46.61
C PHE A 13 33.94 -12.29 47.50
N ALA A 14 33.19 -11.22 47.20
CA ALA A 14 32.64 -10.24 48.16
C ALA A 14 31.59 -9.32 47.48
N CYS A 15 30.51 -8.98 48.18
CA CYS A 15 29.49 -8.04 47.71
C CYS A 15 29.77 -6.59 48.18
N SER A 16 29.26 -5.59 47.46
CA SER A 16 28.97 -4.26 48.01
C SER A 16 27.92 -3.56 47.15
N VAL A 17 26.80 -3.15 47.76
CA VAL A 17 25.76 -2.34 47.12
C VAL A 17 25.99 -0.87 47.47
N VAL A 18 26.02 -0.01 46.47
CA VAL A 18 25.85 1.45 46.63
C VAL A 18 24.94 1.93 45.50
N LEU A 19 23.77 2.46 45.85
CA LEU A 19 23.00 3.33 44.95
C LEU A 19 23.60 4.74 45.05
N LEU A 20 23.62 5.48 43.94
CA LEU A 20 22.95 6.79 43.87
C LEU A 20 22.76 7.26 42.41
N ALA A 21 21.72 8.07 42.20
CA ALA A 21 21.15 8.49 40.91
C ALA A 21 22.06 9.33 40.00
N GLY A 22 21.75 9.34 38.69
CA GLY A 22 22.37 10.24 37.70
C GLY A 22 21.80 10.16 36.27
N THR A 23 20.68 10.85 36.02
CA THR A 23 20.18 11.40 34.72
C THR A 23 20.10 10.54 33.45
N LEU A 24 18.90 10.52 32.83
CA LEU A 24 18.67 10.16 31.42
C LEU A 24 18.98 11.34 30.47
N VAL A 25 19.95 11.17 29.57
CA VAL A 25 20.12 11.73 28.21
C VAL A 25 21.09 10.73 27.53
N GLY A 26 21.04 10.32 26.26
CA GLY A 26 20.32 10.79 25.07
C GLY A 26 21.34 11.03 23.94
N CYS A 27 21.26 10.24 22.86
CA CYS A 27 22.19 10.18 21.72
C CYS A 27 23.61 9.63 21.98
N GLY A 28 24.19 8.98 20.96
CA GLY A 28 25.63 8.68 20.83
C GLY A 28 26.10 7.29 21.32
N GLY A 29 26.44 6.39 20.40
CA GLY A 29 26.97 5.05 20.72
C GLY A 29 26.94 4.08 19.52
N SER A 30 27.48 4.40 18.35
CA SER A 30 28.92 4.40 18.03
C SER A 30 29.63 3.06 18.32
N GLY A 31 29.81 2.23 17.28
CA GLY A 31 30.87 1.23 17.23
C GLY A 31 30.69 -0.04 18.06
N ALA A 32 29.65 -0.84 17.75
CA ALA A 32 29.84 -2.28 17.82
C ALA A 32 30.75 -2.67 16.63
N ALA A 33 32.00 -3.04 16.90
CA ALA A 33 32.91 -3.48 15.84
C ALA A 33 32.41 -4.83 15.30
N GLY A 34 31.91 -4.85 14.06
CA GLY A 34 31.68 -6.07 13.31
C GLY A 34 32.97 -6.87 13.13
N SER A 35 32.84 -8.14 12.75
CA SER A 35 34.00 -8.92 12.31
C SER A 35 34.63 -8.29 11.07
N ASP A 36 35.97 -8.23 11.02
CA ASP A 36 36.74 -7.68 9.89
C ASP A 36 36.27 -8.25 8.53
N GLY A 37 35.38 -7.53 7.82
CA GLY A 37 34.89 -7.90 6.48
C GLY A 37 33.39 -7.72 6.20
N GLU A 38 32.53 -7.36 7.17
CA GLU A 38 31.09 -7.12 6.94
C GLU A 38 30.77 -5.61 6.88
N HIS A 39 29.95 -5.17 5.92
CA HIS A 39 29.57 -3.77 5.74
C HIS A 39 28.53 -3.28 6.77
N GLU A 40 28.38 -1.95 6.90
CA GLU A 40 27.29 -1.37 7.68
C GLU A 40 25.94 -1.62 6.98
N ALA A 41 24.89 -1.86 7.76
CA ALA A 41 23.62 -2.35 7.23
C ALA A 41 22.89 -1.33 6.34
N ILE A 42 22.48 -1.76 5.15
CA ILE A 42 21.53 -1.04 4.30
C ILE A 42 20.12 -1.44 4.70
N THR A 43 19.33 -0.49 5.16
CA THR A 43 17.94 -0.73 5.56
C THR A 43 16.98 -0.59 4.39
N ILE A 44 16.04 -1.53 4.29
CA ILE A 44 14.96 -1.52 3.29
C ILE A 44 13.64 -1.89 3.97
N MET A 45 12.57 -1.14 3.69
CA MET A 45 11.22 -1.44 4.16
C MET A 45 10.29 -1.71 2.99
N ALA A 46 10.28 -2.94 2.50
CA ALA A 46 9.50 -3.33 1.33
C ALA A 46 7.97 -3.21 1.55
N PRO A 47 7.19 -2.90 0.49
CA PRO A 47 5.73 -3.02 0.52
C PRO A 47 5.26 -4.48 0.45
N PHE A 48 6.12 -5.40 0.00
CA PHE A 48 5.85 -6.83 -0.09
C PHE A 48 6.37 -7.59 1.15
N ARG A 49 5.71 -8.70 1.47
CA ARG A 49 5.95 -9.48 2.70
C ARG A 49 6.78 -10.74 2.47
N ASN A 50 7.36 -10.91 1.28
CA ASN A 50 8.15 -12.09 0.90
C ASN A 50 9.31 -11.69 -0.02
N VAL A 51 10.39 -11.21 0.60
CA VAL A 51 11.54 -10.57 -0.06
C VAL A 51 12.87 -11.33 0.08
N SER A 52 12.90 -12.50 0.73
CA SER A 52 14.12 -13.32 0.79
C SER A 52 14.73 -13.61 -0.58
N ALA A 53 13.92 -13.88 -1.61
CA ALA A 53 14.44 -14.16 -2.95
C ALA A 53 15.23 -12.97 -3.54
N PHE A 54 14.81 -11.73 -3.25
CA PHE A 54 15.56 -10.53 -3.64
C PHE A 54 16.82 -10.36 -2.77
N LYS A 55 16.70 -10.54 -1.44
CA LYS A 55 17.85 -10.43 -0.52
C LYS A 55 18.94 -11.47 -0.82
N ASP A 56 18.56 -12.70 -1.14
CA ASP A 56 19.49 -13.77 -1.53
C ASP A 56 20.17 -13.44 -2.87
N MET A 57 19.45 -12.84 -3.83
CA MET A 57 20.02 -12.38 -5.11
C MET A 57 21.02 -11.24 -4.94
N VAL A 58 20.75 -10.28 -4.04
CA VAL A 58 21.71 -9.25 -3.65
C VAL A 58 22.96 -9.89 -3.04
N ALA A 59 22.81 -10.82 -2.10
CA ALA A 59 23.92 -11.48 -1.42
C ALA A 59 24.73 -12.44 -2.33
N GLU A 60 24.14 -13.00 -3.39
CA GLU A 60 24.89 -13.78 -4.39
C GLU A 60 25.79 -12.88 -5.26
N LYS A 61 25.32 -11.68 -5.60
CA LYS A 61 26.04 -10.74 -6.49
C LYS A 61 27.05 -9.85 -5.74
N TYR A 62 26.69 -9.41 -4.54
CA TYR A 62 27.44 -8.49 -3.68
C TYR A 62 27.47 -9.04 -2.24
N PRO A 63 28.27 -10.09 -1.97
CA PRO A 63 28.28 -10.81 -0.68
C PRO A 63 28.78 -9.98 0.51
N GLU A 64 29.38 -8.82 0.26
CA GLU A 64 29.73 -7.80 1.26
C GLU A 64 28.52 -7.04 1.83
N ILE A 65 27.41 -6.92 1.08
CA ILE A 65 26.27 -6.07 1.45
C ILE A 65 25.39 -6.73 2.53
N ASN A 66 25.31 -6.07 3.68
CA ASN A 66 24.39 -6.42 4.75
C ASN A 66 23.02 -5.73 4.54
N LEU A 67 22.12 -6.34 3.77
CA LEU A 67 20.77 -5.81 3.53
C LEU A 67 19.81 -6.16 4.69
N GLU A 68 19.48 -5.20 5.54
CA GLU A 68 18.54 -5.36 6.67
C GLU A 68 17.09 -5.02 6.27
N ILE A 69 16.19 -5.99 6.41
CA ILE A 69 14.76 -5.80 6.15
C ILE A 69 14.10 -5.22 7.41
N ILE A 70 13.64 -3.97 7.33
CA ILE A 70 12.79 -3.37 8.38
C ILE A 70 11.39 -4.02 8.30
N PRO A 71 10.94 -4.73 9.36
CA PRO A 71 9.73 -5.56 9.28
C PRO A 71 8.45 -4.71 9.46
N TYR A 72 7.87 -4.26 8.34
CA TYR A 72 6.56 -3.61 8.35
C TYR A 72 5.50 -4.41 7.55
N SER A 73 4.39 -4.72 8.21
CA SER A 73 3.17 -5.28 7.60
C SER A 73 1.90 -4.83 8.35
N GLY A 74 1.90 -3.58 8.83
CA GLY A 74 0.71 -2.91 9.37
C GLY A 74 -0.36 -2.69 8.29
N LYS A 75 -1.58 -2.35 8.72
CA LYS A 75 -2.76 -2.32 7.81
C LYS A 75 -2.74 -1.14 6.84
N ASN A 76 -2.12 -0.02 7.20
CA ASN A 76 -1.96 1.17 6.34
C ASN A 76 -0.48 1.40 6.02
N TYR A 77 0.01 0.89 4.89
CA TYR A 77 1.41 1.08 4.48
C TYR A 77 1.69 2.53 4.06
N THR A 78 0.79 3.12 3.25
CA THR A 78 0.91 4.49 2.72
C THR A 78 1.06 5.53 3.84
N ALA A 79 0.24 5.46 4.89
CA ALA A 79 0.37 6.37 6.03
C ALA A 79 1.70 6.20 6.77
N TYR A 80 2.22 4.98 6.87
CA TYR A 80 3.48 4.72 7.57
C TYR A 80 4.70 5.28 6.81
N THR A 81 4.75 5.11 5.48
CA THR A 81 5.82 5.66 4.65
C THR A 81 5.74 7.18 4.56
N GLN A 82 4.55 7.75 4.40
CA GLN A 82 4.38 9.20 4.45
C GLN A 82 4.75 9.77 5.83
N ALA A 83 4.43 9.10 6.94
CA ALA A 83 4.79 9.55 8.28
C ALA A 83 6.32 9.49 8.52
N SER A 84 7.00 8.44 8.04
CA SER A 84 8.46 8.33 8.16
C SER A 84 9.20 9.37 7.31
N LEU A 85 8.71 9.63 6.09
CA LEU A 85 9.17 10.71 5.19
C LEU A 85 9.00 12.11 5.83
N LYS A 86 7.81 12.40 6.37
CA LYS A 86 7.51 13.65 7.09
C LYS A 86 8.43 13.84 8.31
N ALA A 87 8.81 12.74 8.97
CA ALA A 87 9.63 12.73 10.19
C ALA A 87 11.16 12.68 9.97
N ASP A 88 11.66 12.57 8.73
CA ASP A 88 13.08 12.33 8.39
C ASP A 88 13.64 11.01 8.94
N ASP A 89 12.80 9.98 9.00
CA ASP A 89 13.05 8.72 9.72
C ASP A 89 12.77 7.51 8.81
N MET A 90 13.25 7.63 7.57
CA MET A 90 13.10 6.66 6.47
C MET A 90 14.22 5.59 6.49
N SER A 91 13.94 4.43 5.90
CA SER A 91 14.99 3.47 5.52
C SER A 91 15.96 4.04 4.47
N ASP A 92 17.16 3.46 4.35
CA ASP A 92 18.18 3.86 3.37
C ASP A 92 17.64 3.73 1.93
N ILE A 93 16.96 2.61 1.66
CA ILE A 93 16.14 2.41 0.46
C ILE A 93 14.68 2.65 0.86
N TYR A 94 14.11 3.76 0.38
CA TYR A 94 12.75 4.20 0.69
C TYR A 94 11.77 3.69 -0.37
N PHE A 95 10.59 3.24 0.08
CA PHE A 95 9.49 2.84 -0.80
C PHE A 95 8.25 3.64 -0.45
N SER A 96 7.40 3.89 -1.45
CA SER A 96 6.06 4.44 -1.25
C SER A 96 5.07 3.74 -2.18
N THR A 97 3.84 3.54 -1.73
CA THR A 97 2.70 3.03 -2.51
C THR A 97 2.00 4.12 -3.34
N VAL A 98 2.37 5.38 -3.13
CA VAL A 98 1.93 6.54 -3.93
C VAL A 98 3.13 7.44 -4.24
N TYR A 99 3.13 8.08 -5.41
CA TYR A 99 4.04 9.16 -5.77
C TYR A 99 3.43 9.95 -6.94
N GLU A 100 3.37 11.28 -6.81
CA GLU A 100 2.82 12.19 -7.84
C GLU A 100 3.70 13.46 -7.91
N PRO A 101 4.71 13.49 -8.81
CA PRO A 101 5.75 14.53 -8.82
C PRO A 101 5.24 15.94 -9.10
N SER A 102 3.99 16.10 -9.55
CA SER A 102 3.38 17.42 -9.76
C SER A 102 3.06 18.18 -8.47
N TYR A 103 2.97 17.50 -7.32
CA TYR A 103 2.85 18.14 -6.00
C TYR A 103 3.72 17.50 -4.89
N GLU A 104 4.23 16.28 -5.07
CA GLU A 104 5.10 15.58 -4.12
C GLU A 104 6.60 15.83 -4.38
N HIS A 105 7.09 17.05 -4.14
CA HIS A 105 8.51 17.41 -4.37
C HIS A 105 9.47 16.71 -3.39
N MET A 106 10.14 15.65 -3.84
CA MET A 106 11.04 14.81 -3.01
C MET A 106 12.49 15.30 -2.91
N GLY A 107 12.87 16.36 -3.62
CA GLY A 107 14.27 16.77 -3.79
C GLY A 107 15.03 17.17 -2.52
N ASP A 108 14.34 17.44 -1.41
CA ASP A 108 14.97 17.65 -0.09
C ASP A 108 15.10 16.38 0.75
N LYS A 109 14.50 15.26 0.34
CA LYS A 109 14.43 14.00 1.10
C LYS A 109 15.13 12.82 0.42
N LEU A 110 15.14 12.79 -0.91
CA LEU A 110 15.69 11.68 -1.70
C LEU A 110 16.84 12.13 -2.62
N ILE A 111 17.64 11.16 -3.07
CA ILE A 111 18.67 11.35 -4.09
C ILE A 111 18.02 11.45 -5.47
N ASP A 112 18.52 12.35 -6.32
CA ASP A 112 18.18 12.36 -7.74
C ASP A 112 18.85 11.17 -8.45
N LEU A 113 18.03 10.23 -8.93
CA LEU A 113 18.44 9.00 -9.60
C LEU A 113 18.63 9.16 -11.12
N SER A 114 18.38 10.34 -11.69
CA SER A 114 18.46 10.60 -13.14
C SER A 114 19.84 10.31 -13.76
N GLY A 115 20.91 10.39 -12.96
CA GLY A 115 22.30 10.27 -13.41
C GLY A 115 22.96 8.89 -13.29
N TYR A 116 22.22 7.80 -13.02
CA TYR A 116 22.78 6.47 -12.79
C TYR A 116 22.41 5.44 -13.87
N ASP A 117 23.38 4.59 -14.25
CA ASP A 117 23.27 3.53 -15.28
C ASP A 117 22.08 2.56 -15.11
N PHE A 118 21.50 2.42 -13.90
CA PHE A 118 20.31 1.60 -13.71
C PHE A 118 19.02 2.29 -14.20
N THR A 119 18.95 3.62 -14.19
CA THR A 119 17.81 4.41 -14.70
C THR A 119 17.68 4.26 -16.22
N ASP A 120 18.80 4.16 -16.94
CA ASP A 120 18.84 3.91 -18.39
C ASP A 120 18.13 2.62 -18.83
N LYS A 121 17.86 1.68 -17.92
CA LYS A 121 17.14 0.42 -18.18
C LYS A 121 15.61 0.59 -18.25
N TYR A 122 15.06 1.65 -17.68
CA TYR A 122 13.62 1.89 -17.62
C TYR A 122 13.08 2.46 -18.94
N THR A 123 11.82 2.21 -19.29
CA THR A 123 11.20 2.75 -20.50
C THR A 123 10.89 4.24 -20.35
N GLU A 124 11.05 5.01 -21.43
CA GLU A 124 10.98 6.49 -21.40
C GLU A 124 9.65 6.98 -20.81
N ALA A 125 8.54 6.39 -21.26
CA ALA A 125 7.20 6.72 -20.76
C ALA A 125 7.08 6.51 -19.24
N ARG A 126 7.68 5.45 -18.69
CA ARG A 126 7.64 5.16 -17.23
C ARG A 126 8.59 6.05 -16.42
N LEU A 127 9.62 6.63 -17.04
CA LEU A 127 10.44 7.68 -16.41
C LEU A 127 9.76 9.05 -16.47
N GLN A 128 9.06 9.36 -17.56
CA GLN A 128 8.27 10.58 -17.69
C GLN A 128 7.20 10.69 -16.58
N ASP A 129 6.52 9.58 -16.26
CA ASP A 129 5.52 9.49 -15.19
C ASP A 129 6.05 9.83 -13.77
N VAL A 130 7.37 9.86 -13.56
CA VAL A 130 8.02 10.08 -12.25
C VAL A 130 9.00 11.26 -12.20
N THR A 131 9.13 12.01 -13.31
CA THR A 131 10.10 13.09 -13.45
C THR A 131 9.59 14.39 -12.81
N ASP A 132 10.30 14.90 -11.79
CA ASP A 132 10.12 16.26 -11.28
C ASP A 132 11.18 17.16 -11.91
N SER A 133 10.77 18.08 -12.79
CA SER A 133 11.62 19.17 -13.31
C SER A 133 12.92 18.73 -14.02
N GLY A 134 13.03 17.45 -14.40
CA GLY A 134 14.22 16.83 -14.99
C GLY A 134 15.07 15.97 -14.04
N ALA A 135 14.70 15.91 -12.76
CA ALA A 135 15.22 14.98 -11.75
C ALA A 135 14.26 13.79 -11.55
N ILE A 136 14.78 12.66 -11.07
CA ILE A 136 14.01 11.43 -10.83
C ILE A 136 14.28 10.94 -9.41
N TYR A 137 13.43 11.32 -8.46
CA TYR A 137 13.64 11.00 -7.03
C TYR A 137 13.15 9.60 -6.62
N MET A 138 12.21 9.04 -7.37
CA MET A 138 11.73 7.68 -7.20
C MET A 138 11.53 7.02 -8.57
N LEU A 139 11.97 5.77 -8.71
CA LEU A 139 11.73 4.93 -9.88
C LEU A 139 10.44 4.12 -9.67
N PRO A 140 9.60 3.93 -10.70
CA PRO A 140 8.43 3.07 -10.59
C PRO A 140 8.86 1.61 -10.42
N THR A 141 8.03 0.82 -9.74
CA THR A 141 8.22 -0.63 -9.63
C THR A 141 7.28 -1.35 -10.59
N CYS A 142 6.74 -2.50 -10.20
CA CYS A 142 5.73 -3.24 -10.95
C CYS A 142 4.40 -2.47 -11.05
N TYR A 143 3.68 -2.62 -12.16
CA TYR A 143 2.40 -1.94 -12.41
C TYR A 143 1.37 -2.87 -13.07
N SER A 144 0.09 -2.51 -12.98
CA SER A 144 -0.98 -3.09 -13.80
C SER A 144 -1.51 -2.05 -14.81
N CYS A 145 -2.24 -2.53 -15.82
CA CYS A 145 -2.79 -1.68 -16.87
C CYS A 145 -4.31 -1.91 -16.99
N LEU A 146 -5.08 -0.86 -16.79
CA LEU A 146 -6.53 -0.84 -16.97
C LEU A 146 -6.86 -0.32 -18.37
N GLY A 147 -7.64 -1.10 -19.12
CA GLY A 147 -8.21 -0.72 -20.41
C GLY A 147 -9.65 -1.18 -20.48
N ILE A 148 -10.30 -0.96 -21.61
CA ILE A 148 -11.63 -1.48 -21.89
C ILE A 148 -11.47 -2.87 -22.50
N THR A 149 -12.09 -3.88 -21.89
CA THR A 149 -12.06 -5.24 -22.43
C THR A 149 -12.98 -5.31 -23.65
N TYR A 150 -12.53 -5.96 -24.73
CA TYR A 150 -13.31 -6.12 -25.95
C TYR A 150 -13.30 -7.57 -26.45
N ASN A 151 -14.41 -7.99 -27.08
CA ASN A 151 -14.59 -9.34 -27.63
C ASN A 151 -14.07 -9.43 -29.08
N LYS A 152 -12.93 -10.12 -29.28
CA LYS A 152 -12.30 -10.35 -30.59
C LYS A 152 -13.13 -11.30 -31.44
N THR A 153 -13.71 -12.35 -30.86
CA THR A 153 -14.57 -13.30 -31.59
C THR A 153 -15.74 -12.55 -32.24
N LEU A 154 -16.45 -11.73 -31.46
CA LEU A 154 -17.66 -11.06 -31.90
C LEU A 154 -17.38 -9.99 -32.98
N LEU A 155 -16.30 -9.21 -32.85
CA LEU A 155 -15.84 -8.31 -33.92
C LEU A 155 -15.54 -9.08 -35.21
N LYS A 156 -14.82 -10.21 -35.10
CA LYS A 156 -14.37 -11.08 -36.21
C LYS A 156 -15.52 -11.81 -36.90
N GLU A 157 -16.55 -12.26 -36.17
CA GLU A 157 -17.74 -12.89 -36.74
C GLU A 157 -18.60 -11.90 -37.53
N HIS A 158 -18.75 -10.67 -37.04
CA HIS A 158 -19.51 -9.62 -37.73
C HIS A 158 -18.71 -8.88 -38.82
N GLY A 159 -17.39 -9.06 -38.88
CA GLY A 159 -16.51 -8.34 -39.81
C GLY A 159 -16.37 -6.86 -39.45
N TRP A 160 -16.32 -6.55 -38.16
CA TRP A 160 -16.12 -5.21 -37.60
C TRP A 160 -14.66 -4.99 -37.20
N GLU A 161 -14.23 -3.74 -37.24
CA GLU A 161 -12.91 -3.29 -36.81
C GLU A 161 -13.01 -2.64 -35.41
N LEU A 162 -11.94 -2.74 -34.63
CA LEU A 162 -11.83 -2.11 -33.30
C LEU A 162 -11.74 -0.57 -33.48
N PRO A 163 -12.60 0.24 -32.82
CA PRO A 163 -12.62 1.68 -33.03
C PRO A 163 -11.41 2.36 -32.37
N THR A 164 -10.81 3.31 -33.08
CA THR A 164 -9.63 4.08 -32.62
C THR A 164 -9.98 5.46 -32.08
N ASN A 165 -11.24 5.90 -32.23
CA ASN A 165 -11.75 7.19 -31.80
C ASN A 165 -13.28 7.14 -31.61
N LEU A 166 -13.85 8.13 -30.92
CA LEU A 166 -15.28 8.16 -30.59
C LEU A 166 -16.22 8.14 -31.82
N LYS A 167 -15.78 8.61 -33.00
CA LYS A 167 -16.59 8.58 -34.22
C LYS A 167 -16.68 7.15 -34.80
N GLU A 168 -15.59 6.41 -34.82
CA GLU A 168 -15.62 4.98 -35.21
C GLU A 168 -16.45 4.15 -34.24
N LEU A 169 -16.41 4.50 -32.96
CA LEU A 169 -17.26 3.90 -31.94
C LEU A 169 -18.75 4.21 -32.15
N GLU A 170 -19.14 5.43 -32.56
CA GLU A 170 -20.52 5.76 -32.96
C GLU A 170 -21.01 4.91 -34.16
N GLU A 171 -20.15 4.74 -35.16
CA GLU A 171 -20.43 3.89 -36.31
C GLU A 171 -20.52 2.39 -35.92
N LEU A 172 -19.75 1.93 -34.94
CA LEU A 172 -19.81 0.55 -34.42
C LEU A 172 -21.04 0.33 -33.53
N ALA A 173 -21.36 1.26 -32.64
CA ALA A 173 -22.56 1.23 -31.80
C ALA A 173 -23.84 1.11 -32.63
N SER A 174 -23.89 1.82 -33.76
CA SER A 174 -24.97 1.72 -34.74
C SER A 174 -25.07 0.30 -35.35
N LYS A 175 -23.95 -0.29 -35.78
CA LYS A 175 -23.89 -1.65 -36.36
C LYS A 175 -24.27 -2.73 -35.34
N ALA A 176 -23.77 -2.62 -34.10
CA ALA A 176 -24.09 -3.54 -33.00
C ALA A 176 -25.60 -3.56 -32.72
N LYS A 177 -26.21 -2.36 -32.62
CA LYS A 177 -27.65 -2.17 -32.41
C LYS A 177 -28.50 -2.71 -33.55
N GLU A 178 -28.06 -2.59 -34.81
CA GLU A 178 -28.73 -3.20 -35.96
C GLU A 178 -28.62 -4.74 -35.98
N ALA A 179 -27.50 -5.29 -35.48
CA ALA A 179 -27.28 -6.73 -35.36
C ALA A 179 -28.00 -7.37 -34.15
N GLY A 180 -28.42 -6.58 -33.16
CA GLY A 180 -28.96 -7.08 -31.89
C GLY A 180 -27.89 -7.44 -30.86
N VAL A 181 -26.66 -6.94 -31.04
CA VAL A 181 -25.52 -7.10 -30.14
C VAL A 181 -25.48 -5.96 -29.14
N ASN A 182 -25.20 -6.25 -27.86
CA ASN A 182 -25.01 -5.22 -26.84
C ASN A 182 -23.68 -4.49 -27.07
N LEU A 183 -23.65 -3.17 -26.93
CA LEU A 183 -22.39 -2.42 -27.07
C LEU A 183 -21.46 -2.68 -25.87
N CYS A 184 -21.91 -2.36 -24.66
CA CYS A 184 -21.06 -2.43 -23.47
C CYS A 184 -21.81 -2.87 -22.22
N LEU A 185 -21.10 -3.51 -21.29
CA LEU A 185 -21.49 -3.66 -19.88
C LEU A 185 -20.50 -2.85 -19.01
N THR A 186 -21.02 -2.07 -18.07
CA THR A 186 -20.20 -1.28 -17.15
C THR A 186 -20.24 -1.89 -15.75
N GLN A 187 -19.07 -2.16 -15.14
CA GLN A 187 -18.94 -2.60 -13.76
C GLN A 187 -19.22 -1.44 -12.80
N ILE A 188 -20.09 -1.67 -11.82
CA ILE A 188 -20.77 -0.62 -11.03
C ILE A 188 -21.09 -1.05 -9.59
N GLN A 189 -20.48 -2.15 -9.10
CA GLN A 189 -20.63 -2.66 -7.73
C GLN A 189 -20.12 -1.69 -6.66
N TYR A 190 -18.96 -1.06 -6.89
CA TYR A 190 -18.26 -0.22 -5.92
C TYR A 190 -18.41 1.28 -6.22
N PRO A 191 -18.60 2.16 -5.21
CA PRO A 191 -18.69 3.61 -5.39
C PRO A 191 -17.56 4.20 -6.23
N GLY A 192 -16.32 3.73 -6.03
CA GLY A 192 -15.13 4.23 -6.71
C GLY A 192 -15.19 4.19 -8.24
N PHE A 193 -16.00 3.33 -8.86
CA PHE A 193 -16.14 3.31 -10.32
C PHE A 193 -16.64 4.63 -10.91
N GLY A 194 -17.57 5.34 -10.23
CA GLY A 194 -18.05 6.64 -10.74
C GLY A 194 -16.96 7.71 -10.75
N PHE A 195 -15.98 7.59 -9.87
CA PHE A 195 -14.80 8.46 -9.79
C PHE A 195 -13.71 7.99 -10.78
N GLN A 196 -13.43 6.69 -10.82
CA GLN A 196 -12.48 6.09 -11.77
C GLN A 196 -12.87 6.39 -13.23
N TYR A 197 -14.13 6.17 -13.63
CA TYR A 197 -14.55 6.45 -15.02
C TYR A 197 -14.56 7.94 -15.35
N TRP A 198 -14.77 8.82 -14.36
CA TRP A 198 -14.60 10.26 -14.53
C TRP A 198 -13.15 10.61 -14.86
N CYS A 199 -12.20 10.16 -14.03
CA CYS A 199 -10.77 10.35 -14.29
C CYS A 199 -10.33 9.76 -15.63
N ASN A 200 -10.56 8.46 -15.83
CA ASN A 200 -10.09 7.71 -17.01
C ASN A 200 -10.60 8.26 -18.35
N ILE A 201 -11.81 8.85 -18.38
CA ILE A 201 -12.33 9.52 -19.60
C ILE A 201 -11.67 10.88 -19.78
N LEU A 202 -11.59 11.69 -18.72
CA LEU A 202 -10.98 13.02 -18.79
C LEU A 202 -9.46 12.99 -19.00
N ASP A 203 -8.77 11.89 -18.69
CA ASP A 203 -7.36 11.69 -19.06
C ASP A 203 -7.15 11.73 -20.58
N THR A 204 -8.19 11.43 -21.37
CA THR A 204 -8.15 11.48 -22.84
C THR A 204 -8.46 12.86 -23.45
N SER A 205 -8.68 13.90 -22.63
CA SER A 205 -9.00 15.26 -23.12
C SER A 205 -8.53 16.43 -22.25
N PHE A 206 -8.30 16.25 -20.94
CA PHE A 206 -7.87 17.31 -20.02
C PHE A 206 -6.93 16.87 -18.90
N PHE A 207 -7.22 15.80 -18.14
CA PHE A 207 -6.46 15.46 -16.92
C PHE A 207 -5.00 15.06 -17.19
N ASN A 208 -4.69 14.37 -18.30
CA ASN A 208 -3.31 14.03 -18.66
C ASN A 208 -2.55 15.20 -19.34
N THR A 209 -3.09 16.42 -19.31
CA THR A 209 -2.44 17.64 -19.81
C THR A 209 -1.81 18.45 -18.66
N PRO A 210 -0.80 19.31 -18.91
CA PRO A 210 -0.21 20.15 -17.87
C PRO A 210 -1.21 21.03 -17.12
N ASP A 211 -2.22 21.57 -17.81
CA ASP A 211 -3.26 22.41 -17.20
C ASP A 211 -4.22 21.57 -16.34
N GLY A 212 -4.50 20.32 -16.74
CA GLY A 212 -5.31 19.38 -15.95
C GLY A 212 -4.59 18.82 -14.73
N VAL A 213 -3.28 18.56 -14.83
CA VAL A 213 -2.39 18.23 -13.71
C VAL A 213 -2.38 19.36 -12.68
N GLN A 214 -2.16 20.61 -13.14
CA GLN A 214 -2.21 21.79 -12.28
C GLN A 214 -3.61 22.00 -11.66
N TRP A 215 -4.68 21.79 -12.42
CA TRP A 215 -6.05 21.88 -11.89
C TRP A 215 -6.31 20.84 -10.78
N ARG A 216 -5.83 19.59 -10.92
CA ARG A 216 -5.96 18.59 -9.84
C ARG A 216 -5.25 19.05 -8.57
N ALA A 217 -4.00 19.50 -8.69
CA ALA A 217 -3.24 20.00 -7.54
C ALA A 217 -3.94 21.19 -6.87
N ASP A 218 -4.40 22.18 -7.64
CA ASP A 218 -5.13 23.33 -7.11
C ASP A 218 -6.55 22.98 -6.60
N PHE A 219 -7.18 21.90 -7.07
CA PHE A 219 -8.45 21.40 -6.53
C PHE A 219 -8.25 20.73 -5.16
N LEU A 220 -7.20 19.91 -5.01
CA LEU A 220 -6.83 19.33 -3.71
C LEU A 220 -6.45 20.42 -2.69
N ASP A 221 -5.76 21.48 -3.14
CA ASP A 221 -5.42 22.65 -2.31
C ASP A 221 -6.61 23.61 -2.03
N GLY A 222 -7.83 23.33 -2.52
CA GLY A 222 -9.01 24.16 -2.28
C GLY A 222 -9.03 25.52 -3.02
N LYS A 223 -8.29 25.62 -4.13
CA LYS A 223 -8.15 26.86 -4.93
C LYS A 223 -8.91 26.81 -6.26
N ALA A 224 -9.06 25.62 -6.85
CA ALA A 224 -9.75 25.40 -8.12
C ALA A 224 -11.09 24.66 -7.92
N THR A 225 -11.99 24.79 -8.89
CA THR A 225 -13.33 24.16 -8.93
C THR A 225 -13.66 23.79 -10.37
N VAL A 226 -14.63 22.88 -10.57
CA VAL A 226 -15.24 22.59 -11.87
C VAL A 226 -16.00 23.83 -12.34
N ALA A 227 -16.79 24.46 -11.45
CA ALA A 227 -17.48 25.71 -11.72
C ALA A 227 -16.53 26.86 -12.14
N GLY A 228 -15.26 26.80 -11.74
CA GLY A 228 -14.22 27.80 -12.05
C GLY A 228 -13.40 27.57 -13.33
N SER A 229 -13.48 26.41 -13.98
CA SER A 229 -12.72 26.09 -15.20
C SER A 229 -13.64 25.81 -16.39
N GLU A 230 -13.53 26.61 -17.45
CA GLU A 230 -14.32 26.43 -18.67
C GLU A 230 -13.75 25.29 -19.54
N GLU A 231 -12.43 25.10 -19.48
CA GLU A 231 -11.69 24.01 -20.12
C GLU A 231 -12.12 22.65 -19.56
N LEU A 232 -12.22 22.52 -18.23
CA LEU A 232 -12.72 21.29 -17.60
C LEU A 232 -14.19 21.03 -17.94
N LYS A 233 -15.08 22.04 -17.90
CA LYS A 233 -16.49 21.85 -18.33
C LYS A 233 -16.61 21.35 -19.77
N ALA A 234 -15.75 21.85 -20.68
CA ALA A 234 -15.71 21.37 -22.05
C ALA A 234 -15.26 19.90 -22.16
N ALA A 235 -14.40 19.43 -21.24
CA ALA A 235 -14.02 18.02 -21.11
C ALA A 235 -15.10 17.17 -20.40
N MET A 236 -15.86 17.73 -19.45
CA MET A 236 -17.01 17.06 -18.81
C MET A 236 -18.08 16.65 -19.84
N GLU A 237 -18.23 17.39 -20.94
CA GLU A 237 -19.07 16.97 -22.06
C GLU A 237 -18.69 15.58 -22.64
N ASP A 238 -17.45 15.09 -22.45
CA ASP A 238 -17.07 13.76 -22.94
C ASP A 238 -17.81 12.65 -22.16
N LEU A 239 -18.13 12.86 -20.88
CA LEU A 239 -18.97 11.93 -20.11
C LEU A 239 -20.37 11.76 -20.71
N ASP A 240 -20.97 12.84 -21.23
CA ASP A 240 -22.27 12.78 -21.92
C ASP A 240 -22.12 11.99 -23.23
N LYS A 241 -21.05 12.21 -24.00
CA LYS A 241 -20.75 11.46 -25.25
C LYS A 241 -20.62 9.96 -24.97
N TRP A 242 -19.86 9.56 -23.95
CA TRP A 242 -19.65 8.16 -23.58
C TRP A 242 -20.93 7.47 -23.09
N ARG A 243 -21.81 8.19 -22.39
CA ARG A 243 -23.13 7.68 -21.97
C ARG A 243 -24.10 7.58 -23.14
N ASP A 244 -24.17 8.59 -24.01
CA ASP A 244 -25.07 8.63 -25.16
C ASP A 244 -24.70 7.60 -26.24
N LEU A 245 -23.40 7.27 -26.37
CA LEU A 245 -22.92 6.12 -27.15
C LEU A 245 -23.32 4.77 -26.54
N GLY A 246 -23.54 4.72 -25.22
CA GLY A 246 -23.86 3.50 -24.47
C GLY A 246 -22.64 2.73 -23.93
N MET A 247 -21.44 3.33 -23.90
CA MET A 247 -20.26 2.72 -23.26
C MET A 247 -20.30 2.84 -21.75
N LEU A 248 -20.78 3.98 -21.26
CA LEU A 248 -20.90 4.29 -19.84
C LEU A 248 -22.37 4.15 -19.44
N ASN A 249 -22.75 3.02 -18.83
CA ASN A 249 -24.16 2.64 -18.65
C ASN A 249 -24.44 1.92 -17.31
N ASP A 250 -25.71 1.57 -17.07
CA ASP A 250 -26.19 0.87 -15.87
C ASP A 250 -26.52 -0.62 -16.11
N GLY A 251 -26.00 -1.21 -17.20
CA GLY A 251 -26.29 -2.58 -17.63
C GLY A 251 -25.58 -3.69 -16.86
N GLY A 252 -24.55 -3.37 -16.07
CA GLY A 252 -23.90 -4.31 -15.15
C GLY A 252 -24.72 -4.55 -13.88
N ASP A 253 -24.40 -5.61 -13.14
CA ASP A 253 -25.02 -5.87 -11.84
C ASP A 253 -24.46 -4.93 -10.75
N PRO A 254 -25.30 -4.21 -9.99
CA PRO A 254 -24.86 -3.24 -8.98
C PRO A 254 -24.50 -3.87 -7.62
N VAL A 255 -24.43 -5.20 -7.52
CA VAL A 255 -24.12 -5.96 -6.31
C VAL A 255 -22.91 -6.88 -6.49
N SER A 256 -22.61 -7.31 -7.73
CA SER A 256 -21.49 -8.21 -8.04
C SER A 256 -20.95 -8.00 -9.46
N ASP A 257 -19.72 -7.50 -9.58
CA ASP A 257 -19.05 -7.39 -10.89
C ASP A 257 -18.72 -8.75 -11.51
N ASP A 258 -18.67 -9.84 -10.71
CA ASP A 258 -18.59 -11.21 -11.25
C ASP A 258 -19.82 -11.58 -12.07
N VAL A 259 -21.03 -11.14 -11.68
CA VAL A 259 -22.25 -11.33 -12.48
C VAL A 259 -22.17 -10.53 -13.79
N THR A 260 -21.59 -9.33 -13.74
CA THR A 260 -21.31 -8.51 -14.95
C THR A 260 -20.31 -9.22 -15.88
N ARG A 261 -19.25 -9.79 -15.32
CA ARG A 261 -18.22 -10.57 -16.04
C ARG A 261 -18.81 -11.87 -16.64
N GLU A 262 -19.62 -12.60 -15.88
CA GLU A 262 -20.36 -13.78 -16.35
C GLU A 262 -21.41 -13.47 -17.42
N GLU A 263 -21.99 -12.26 -17.45
CA GLU A 263 -22.84 -11.81 -18.56
C GLU A 263 -22.03 -11.46 -19.81
N PHE A 264 -20.89 -10.78 -19.66
CA PHE A 264 -19.98 -10.49 -20.76
C PHE A 264 -19.41 -11.76 -21.41
N ALA A 265 -19.04 -12.76 -20.61
CA ALA A 265 -18.52 -14.06 -21.05
C ALA A 265 -19.47 -14.84 -21.99
N LYS A 266 -20.77 -14.53 -22.00
CA LYS A 266 -21.78 -15.17 -22.87
C LYS A 266 -21.68 -14.77 -24.35
N GLY A 267 -20.77 -13.87 -24.72
CA GLY A 267 -20.45 -13.56 -26.12
C GLY A 267 -21.45 -12.66 -26.86
N ASN A 268 -22.39 -12.01 -26.14
CA ASN A 268 -23.44 -11.16 -26.76
C ASN A 268 -23.16 -9.65 -26.63
N THR A 269 -21.99 -9.27 -26.10
CA THR A 269 -21.59 -7.89 -25.81
C THR A 269 -20.20 -7.61 -26.39
N LEU A 270 -20.00 -6.44 -27.01
CA LEU A 270 -18.69 -6.07 -27.60
C LEU A 270 -17.65 -5.63 -26.57
N PHE A 271 -18.04 -4.80 -25.60
CA PHE A 271 -17.11 -4.14 -24.66
C PHE A 271 -17.49 -4.36 -23.19
N MET A 272 -16.51 -4.27 -22.28
CA MET A 272 -16.73 -4.18 -20.85
C MET A 272 -15.85 -3.07 -20.25
N LEU A 273 -16.49 -2.11 -19.58
CA LEU A 273 -15.81 -1.15 -18.70
C LEU A 273 -15.74 -1.75 -17.30
N GLY A 274 -14.54 -1.80 -16.72
CA GLY A 274 -14.33 -2.35 -15.39
C GLY A 274 -12.94 -2.94 -15.19
N ASN A 275 -12.68 -3.44 -13.98
CA ASN A 275 -11.37 -3.95 -13.56
C ASN A 275 -11.37 -5.48 -13.38
N ASN A 276 -12.54 -6.11 -13.16
CA ASN A 276 -12.67 -7.57 -13.04
C ASN A 276 -12.80 -8.20 -14.43
N ASN A 277 -11.66 -8.49 -15.07
CA ASN A 277 -11.58 -8.89 -16.48
C ASN A 277 -10.78 -10.19 -16.74
N ASP A 278 -10.55 -11.01 -15.71
CA ASP A 278 -9.98 -12.35 -15.86
C ASP A 278 -11.04 -13.34 -16.40
N PHE A 279 -10.74 -14.04 -17.49
CA PHE A 279 -11.60 -15.08 -18.07
C PHE A 279 -10.82 -16.38 -18.25
N SER A 280 -11.47 -17.51 -18.00
CA SER A 280 -10.88 -18.85 -18.17
C SER A 280 -11.56 -19.66 -19.28
N ASP A 281 -10.87 -20.68 -19.80
CA ASP A 281 -11.42 -21.71 -20.71
C ASP A 281 -12.71 -22.38 -20.20
N GLY A 282 -13.02 -22.26 -18.90
CA GLY A 282 -14.25 -22.77 -18.28
C GLY A 282 -15.42 -21.78 -18.32
N ASP A 283 -15.14 -20.48 -18.45
CA ASP A 283 -16.14 -19.42 -18.49
C ASP A 283 -16.70 -19.23 -19.91
N THR A 284 -15.82 -19.27 -20.92
CA THR A 284 -16.19 -19.04 -22.33
C THR A 284 -15.13 -19.57 -23.32
N THR A 285 -15.48 -19.58 -24.61
CA THR A 285 -14.57 -19.87 -25.73
C THR A 285 -14.18 -18.63 -26.54
N ASP A 286 -14.59 -17.44 -26.10
CA ASP A 286 -14.31 -16.19 -26.79
C ASP A 286 -12.91 -15.63 -26.50
N GLU A 287 -12.25 -15.11 -27.52
CA GLU A 287 -10.98 -14.41 -27.42
C GLU A 287 -11.24 -12.94 -27.02
N PHE A 288 -10.60 -12.43 -25.97
CA PHE A 288 -10.70 -11.02 -25.54
C PHE A 288 -9.39 -10.26 -25.72
N GLY A 289 -9.45 -8.94 -25.75
CA GLY A 289 -8.29 -8.04 -25.66
C GLY A 289 -8.61 -6.78 -24.86
N LEU A 290 -7.61 -5.90 -24.69
CA LEU A 290 -7.77 -4.57 -24.11
C LEU A 290 -7.61 -3.50 -25.18
N MET A 291 -8.44 -2.45 -25.12
CA MET A 291 -8.30 -1.22 -25.89
C MET A 291 -8.16 -0.02 -24.93
N PRO A 292 -7.52 1.09 -25.34
CA PRO A 292 -7.41 2.28 -24.49
C PRO A 292 -8.77 2.98 -24.34
N TYR A 293 -8.87 3.89 -23.37
CA TYR A 293 -9.91 4.91 -23.37
C TYR A 293 -9.72 5.81 -24.59
N LEU A 294 -10.83 6.12 -25.28
CA LEU A 294 -10.82 6.83 -26.55
C LEU A 294 -11.04 8.34 -26.40
N SER A 295 -10.03 9.10 -26.81
CA SER A 295 -10.15 10.52 -27.12
C SER A 295 -11.05 10.75 -28.34
N LYS A 296 -11.50 12.00 -28.51
CA LYS A 296 -12.44 12.41 -29.57
C LYS A 296 -11.95 12.16 -30.99
N ASP A 297 -10.65 12.30 -31.25
CA ASP A 297 -10.05 12.09 -32.59
C ASP A 297 -8.88 11.09 -32.64
N GLY A 298 -8.67 10.34 -31.55
CA GLY A 298 -7.79 9.18 -31.49
C GLY A 298 -6.32 9.48 -31.15
N ARG A 299 -5.94 10.75 -30.97
CA ARG A 299 -4.54 11.12 -30.63
C ARG A 299 -4.19 10.85 -29.18
N ASP A 300 -5.07 11.29 -28.28
CA ASP A 300 -4.83 11.36 -26.84
C ASP A 300 -5.49 10.17 -26.12
N ASN A 301 -5.49 9.01 -26.77
CA ASN A 301 -6.01 7.77 -26.20
C ASN A 301 -5.09 7.28 -25.08
N ALA A 302 -5.65 6.69 -24.02
CA ALA A 302 -4.87 6.26 -22.86
C ALA A 302 -5.28 4.88 -22.33
N PHE A 303 -4.30 4.02 -22.10
CA PHE A 303 -4.38 2.95 -21.10
C PHE A 303 -4.03 3.53 -19.72
N ILE A 304 -4.76 3.15 -18.68
CA ILE A 304 -4.59 3.74 -17.34
C ILE A 304 -3.67 2.84 -16.52
N LEU A 305 -2.56 3.38 -16.02
CA LEU A 305 -1.52 2.61 -15.33
C LEU A 305 -1.57 2.78 -13.82
N GLN A 306 -1.69 1.66 -13.11
CA GLN A 306 -1.64 1.62 -11.65
C GLN A 306 -0.29 1.04 -11.22
N THR A 307 0.64 1.94 -10.88
CA THR A 307 1.94 1.57 -10.30
C THR A 307 1.74 1.07 -8.86
N THR A 308 2.32 -0.09 -8.54
CA THR A 308 2.12 -0.77 -7.23
C THR A 308 2.90 -0.09 -6.11
N SER A 309 4.11 0.37 -6.44
CA SER A 309 4.96 1.16 -5.56
C SER A 309 6.06 1.87 -6.35
N TYR A 310 6.75 2.78 -5.69
CA TYR A 310 7.90 3.53 -6.20
C TYR A 310 9.06 3.36 -5.21
N VAL A 311 10.30 3.39 -5.70
CA VAL A 311 11.53 3.22 -4.90
C VAL A 311 12.49 4.38 -5.08
N GLY A 312 13.01 4.92 -3.98
CA GLY A 312 14.01 5.99 -3.95
C GLY A 312 15.12 5.71 -2.94
N LEU A 313 16.19 6.50 -3.01
CA LEU A 313 17.30 6.43 -2.04
C LEU A 313 17.27 7.63 -1.10
N ASN A 314 17.39 7.38 0.20
CA ASN A 314 17.39 8.40 1.25
C ASN A 314 18.59 9.34 1.08
N LYS A 315 18.34 10.65 1.06
CA LYS A 315 19.37 11.68 0.82
C LYS A 315 20.48 11.68 1.88
N HIS A 316 20.21 11.17 3.09
CA HIS A 316 21.23 10.96 4.13
C HIS A 316 22.34 9.98 3.74
N LEU A 317 22.18 9.14 2.71
CA LEU A 317 23.27 8.34 2.15
C LEU A 317 24.39 9.23 1.54
N GLN A 318 24.11 10.50 1.22
CA GLN A 318 25.12 11.46 0.75
C GLN A 318 25.83 12.22 1.89
N ASP A 319 25.47 12.01 3.15
CA ASP A 319 26.17 12.61 4.29
C ASP A 319 27.57 11.99 4.47
N SER A 320 28.55 12.82 4.84
CA SER A 320 29.94 12.32 4.94
C SER A 320 30.12 11.36 6.11
N GLY A 321 30.72 10.21 5.82
CA GLY A 321 30.73 9.02 6.66
C GLY A 321 29.89 7.87 6.09
N ASN A 322 28.89 8.17 5.25
CA ASN A 322 27.99 7.18 4.64
C ASN A 322 28.43 6.75 3.23
N GLU A 323 29.65 7.09 2.78
CA GLU A 323 30.10 6.85 1.41
C GLU A 323 30.04 5.36 1.01
N GLN A 324 30.35 4.45 1.95
CA GLN A 324 30.20 3.00 1.77
C GLN A 324 28.72 2.60 1.66
N LYS A 325 27.85 3.17 2.49
CA LYS A 325 26.41 2.87 2.45
C LYS A 325 25.78 3.31 1.12
N LEU A 326 26.26 4.42 0.54
CA LEU A 326 25.82 4.88 -0.77
C LEU A 326 26.26 3.90 -1.88
N GLU A 327 27.49 3.41 -1.84
CA GLU A 327 28.00 2.39 -2.78
C GLU A 327 27.16 1.10 -2.70
N ASP A 328 26.94 0.58 -1.49
CA ASP A 328 26.09 -0.59 -1.24
C ASP A 328 24.64 -0.38 -1.71
N ALA A 329 24.01 0.76 -1.37
CA ALA A 329 22.63 1.06 -1.77
C ALA A 329 22.47 1.18 -3.29
N LEU A 330 23.45 1.74 -4.00
CA LEU A 330 23.47 1.80 -5.46
C LEU A 330 23.61 0.41 -6.07
N HIS A 331 24.46 -0.46 -5.50
CA HIS A 331 24.56 -1.86 -5.90
C HIS A 331 23.26 -2.66 -5.67
N VAL A 332 22.49 -2.37 -4.61
CA VAL A 332 21.14 -2.94 -4.44
C VAL A 332 20.20 -2.43 -5.53
N MET A 333 20.25 -1.14 -5.91
CA MET A 333 19.45 -0.58 -7.01
C MET A 333 19.83 -1.16 -8.38
N GLU A 334 21.09 -1.52 -8.61
CA GLU A 334 21.53 -2.24 -9.82
C GLU A 334 20.94 -3.66 -9.94
N VAL A 335 20.71 -4.35 -8.82
CA VAL A 335 20.00 -5.64 -8.76
C VAL A 335 18.50 -5.43 -8.91
N PHE A 336 17.94 -4.49 -8.16
CA PHE A 336 16.50 -4.17 -8.20
C PHE A 336 16.04 -3.84 -9.61
N SER A 337 16.84 -3.05 -10.33
CA SER A 337 16.59 -2.64 -11.71
C SER A 337 17.00 -3.74 -12.71
N THR A 338 16.52 -4.97 -12.56
CA THR A 338 16.48 -5.99 -13.63
C THR A 338 15.15 -6.72 -13.58
N VAL A 339 14.82 -7.44 -14.67
CA VAL A 339 13.61 -8.27 -14.72
C VAL A 339 13.61 -9.30 -13.59
N GLU A 340 14.73 -9.98 -13.36
CA GLU A 340 14.90 -10.97 -12.30
C GLU A 340 14.84 -10.32 -10.91
N GLY A 341 15.43 -9.15 -10.71
CA GLY A 341 15.42 -8.43 -9.44
C GLY A 341 14.02 -8.02 -9.00
N MET A 342 13.26 -7.38 -9.90
CA MET A 342 11.86 -7.01 -9.61
C MET A 342 10.96 -8.25 -9.44
N GLN A 343 11.16 -9.31 -10.22
CA GLN A 343 10.42 -10.56 -10.06
C GLN A 343 10.75 -11.29 -8.75
N ALA A 344 11.99 -11.24 -8.27
CA ALA A 344 12.38 -11.79 -6.98
C ALA A 344 11.81 -10.97 -5.81
N PHE A 345 11.73 -9.64 -5.96
CA PHE A 345 11.16 -8.73 -4.97
C PHE A 345 9.62 -8.83 -4.88
N ASN A 346 8.94 -9.03 -6.01
CA ASN A 346 7.48 -9.16 -6.12
C ASN A 346 7.04 -10.60 -6.48
N SER A 347 7.68 -11.61 -5.91
CA SER A 347 7.57 -13.02 -6.37
C SER A 347 6.16 -13.64 -6.25
N SER A 348 5.25 -13.03 -5.49
CA SER A 348 3.84 -13.49 -5.38
C SER A 348 2.93 -12.95 -6.48
N TYR A 349 3.30 -11.87 -7.17
CA TYR A 349 2.47 -11.18 -8.18
C TYR A 349 3.20 -10.96 -9.52
N SER A 350 4.41 -11.50 -9.66
CA SER A 350 5.24 -11.44 -10.88
C SER A 350 4.55 -11.96 -12.15
N ASP A 351 3.56 -12.83 -11.98
CA ASP A 351 2.74 -13.41 -13.05
C ASP A 351 1.58 -12.51 -13.50
N SER A 352 1.18 -11.50 -12.71
CA SER A 352 0.04 -10.61 -12.97
C SER A 352 0.41 -9.12 -13.13
N THR A 353 1.67 -8.74 -12.86
CA THR A 353 2.17 -7.36 -13.00
C THR A 353 3.17 -7.20 -14.15
N LEU A 354 3.13 -6.03 -14.79
CA LEU A 354 4.13 -5.55 -15.74
C LEU A 354 5.32 -4.91 -15.04
N LEU A 355 6.48 -4.90 -15.71
CA LEU A 355 7.67 -4.19 -15.27
C LEU A 355 7.97 -2.98 -16.18
N PRO A 356 8.57 -1.90 -15.67
CA PRO A 356 8.84 -0.66 -16.40
C PRO A 356 10.16 -0.70 -17.18
N LEU A 357 10.72 -1.89 -17.44
CA LEU A 357 12.07 -2.08 -17.97
C LEU A 357 12.06 -2.36 -19.49
N LYS A 358 13.05 -1.81 -20.20
CA LYS A 358 13.20 -1.90 -21.67
C LYS A 358 13.43 -3.33 -22.19
N ASP A 359 13.86 -4.24 -21.32
CA ASP A 359 14.15 -5.66 -21.61
C ASP A 359 13.07 -6.62 -21.07
N TYR A 360 12.05 -6.12 -20.38
CA TYR A 360 10.91 -6.91 -19.95
C TYR A 360 10.04 -7.37 -21.13
N THR A 361 9.43 -8.54 -20.99
CA THR A 361 8.38 -9.03 -21.91
C THR A 361 7.36 -9.81 -21.09
N PRO A 362 6.05 -9.50 -21.19
CA PRO A 362 5.00 -10.24 -20.50
C PRO A 362 4.79 -11.63 -21.11
N LYS A 363 4.00 -12.47 -20.45
CA LYS A 363 3.60 -13.77 -21.01
C LYS A 363 2.75 -13.56 -22.27
N ALA A 364 3.05 -14.32 -23.32
CA ALA A 364 2.49 -14.13 -24.67
C ALA A 364 1.01 -14.53 -24.82
N ASP A 365 0.39 -15.06 -23.77
CA ASP A 365 -1.02 -15.45 -23.65
C ASP A 365 -1.88 -14.41 -22.89
N GLY A 366 -1.27 -13.44 -22.20
CA GLY A 366 -1.97 -12.38 -21.48
C GLY A 366 -2.23 -11.11 -22.32
N TYR A 367 -3.30 -10.38 -22.01
CA TYR A 367 -3.72 -9.16 -22.75
C TYR A 367 -2.60 -8.14 -22.96
N TYR A 368 -1.71 -8.00 -21.97
CA TYR A 368 -0.62 -7.03 -22.01
C TYR A 368 0.39 -7.27 -23.15
N ALA A 369 0.53 -8.49 -23.65
CA ALA A 369 1.46 -8.80 -24.74
C ALA A 369 1.08 -8.14 -26.07
N GLU A 370 -0.21 -7.87 -26.31
CA GLU A 370 -0.70 -7.21 -27.52
C GLU A 370 -0.62 -5.67 -27.45
N ILE A 371 -0.53 -5.11 -26.23
CA ILE A 371 -0.55 -3.66 -26.01
C ILE A 371 0.78 -3.10 -25.52
N LEU A 372 1.77 -3.94 -25.16
CA LEU A 372 3.05 -3.51 -24.60
C LEU A 372 3.75 -2.41 -25.43
N ASP A 373 3.77 -2.53 -26.75
CA ASP A 373 4.36 -1.52 -27.63
C ASP A 373 3.65 -0.16 -27.49
N GLN A 374 2.31 -0.15 -27.40
CA GLN A 374 1.51 1.06 -27.17
C GLN A 374 1.78 1.66 -25.77
N LEU A 375 1.94 0.81 -24.75
CA LEU A 375 2.29 1.26 -23.39
C LEU A 375 3.69 1.89 -23.33
N ASN A 376 4.62 1.39 -24.15
CA ASN A 376 6.01 1.87 -24.24
C ASN A 376 6.15 3.09 -25.17
N GLU A 377 5.30 3.23 -26.18
CA GLU A 377 5.16 4.44 -27.02
C GLU A 377 4.47 5.61 -26.28
N GLY A 378 3.96 5.39 -25.06
CA GLY A 378 3.42 6.42 -24.19
C GLY A 378 1.91 6.65 -24.33
N LEU A 379 1.16 5.69 -24.86
CA LEU A 379 -0.31 5.75 -25.02
C LEU A 379 -1.03 5.52 -23.67
N THR A 380 -0.67 6.30 -22.65
CA THR A 380 -0.87 5.99 -21.23
C THR A 380 -1.18 7.21 -20.36
N ALA A 381 -1.95 7.01 -19.29
CA ALA A 381 -2.21 8.00 -18.23
C ALA A 381 -2.10 7.34 -16.83
N PRO A 382 -1.82 8.09 -15.75
CA PRO A 382 -1.70 7.54 -14.39
C PRO A 382 -3.07 7.21 -13.78
N PHE A 383 -3.12 6.24 -12.86
CA PHE A 383 -4.31 5.94 -12.07
C PHE A 383 -4.52 6.97 -10.95
N ILE A 384 -5.35 7.98 -11.20
CA ILE A 384 -5.58 9.13 -10.31
C ILE A 384 -6.44 8.74 -9.10
N TYR A 385 -5.82 8.17 -8.06
CA TYR A 385 -6.43 7.91 -6.74
C TYR A 385 -5.69 8.61 -5.58
N SER A 386 -4.37 8.78 -5.70
CA SER A 386 -3.52 9.41 -4.65
C SER A 386 -3.94 10.85 -4.36
N GLY A 387 -4.13 11.18 -3.09
CA GLY A 387 -4.54 12.50 -2.62
C GLY A 387 -6.05 12.78 -2.72
N TRP A 388 -6.82 11.87 -3.33
CA TRP A 388 -8.29 11.98 -3.48
C TRP A 388 -9.05 11.04 -2.53
N GLU A 389 -8.39 10.45 -1.53
CA GLU A 389 -8.91 9.31 -0.75
C GLU A 389 -10.28 9.57 -0.11
N ASP A 390 -10.47 10.73 0.54
CA ASP A 390 -11.73 11.16 1.15
C ASP A 390 -12.81 11.54 0.10
N LEU A 391 -12.43 11.72 -1.16
CA LEU A 391 -13.30 12.16 -2.26
C LEU A 391 -13.80 11.02 -3.17
N ILE A 392 -13.07 9.91 -3.27
CA ILE A 392 -13.40 8.77 -4.15
C ILE A 392 -14.83 8.27 -3.90
N VAL A 393 -15.25 8.18 -2.64
CA VAL A 393 -16.59 7.67 -2.27
C VAL A 393 -17.72 8.67 -2.55
N PRO A 394 -17.69 9.94 -2.09
CA PRO A 394 -18.76 10.89 -2.37
C PRO A 394 -18.88 11.22 -3.87
N ILE A 395 -17.75 11.55 -4.54
CA ILE A 395 -17.74 11.82 -5.99
C ILE A 395 -18.14 10.55 -6.75
N GLY A 396 -17.62 9.39 -6.36
CA GLY A 396 -17.94 8.12 -7.00
C GLY A 396 -19.42 7.73 -6.93
N ASN A 397 -20.09 7.98 -5.79
CA ASN A 397 -21.54 7.77 -5.69
C ASN A 397 -22.33 8.74 -6.59
N ALA A 398 -21.93 10.01 -6.67
CA ALA A 398 -22.56 10.99 -7.56
C ALA A 398 -22.35 10.62 -9.04
N GLY A 399 -21.15 10.19 -9.41
CA GLY A 399 -20.82 9.66 -10.74
C GLY A 399 -21.65 8.43 -11.08
N LEU A 400 -21.80 7.46 -10.17
CA LEU A 400 -22.69 6.31 -10.37
C LEU A 400 -24.16 6.71 -10.55
N ASP A 401 -24.67 7.72 -9.85
CA ASP A 401 -26.04 8.19 -10.03
C ASP A 401 -26.24 9.00 -11.32
N TYR A 402 -25.20 9.67 -11.83
CA TYR A 402 -25.15 10.24 -13.18
C TYR A 402 -25.15 9.14 -14.26
N ILE A 403 -24.31 8.10 -14.11
CA ILE A 403 -24.25 6.93 -15.01
C ILE A 403 -25.61 6.23 -15.07
N LYS A 404 -26.27 6.08 -13.91
CA LYS A 404 -27.61 5.47 -13.76
C LYS A 404 -28.77 6.41 -14.13
N GLY A 405 -28.49 7.56 -14.76
CA GLY A 405 -29.50 8.50 -15.27
C GLY A 405 -30.39 9.16 -14.20
N LYS A 406 -29.97 9.15 -12.93
CA LYS A 406 -30.69 9.76 -11.80
C LYS A 406 -30.28 11.21 -11.56
N ALA A 407 -29.05 11.56 -11.95
CA ALA A 407 -28.45 12.88 -11.85
C ALA A 407 -28.06 13.39 -13.25
N SER A 408 -28.11 14.71 -13.47
CA SER A 408 -27.57 15.33 -14.69
C SER A 408 -26.07 15.58 -14.58
N LEU A 409 -25.40 15.94 -15.69
CA LEU A 409 -23.99 16.30 -15.67
C LEU A 409 -23.71 17.46 -14.69
N ALA A 410 -24.57 18.48 -14.68
CA ALA A 410 -24.45 19.62 -13.77
C ALA A 410 -24.66 19.27 -12.29
N ASP A 411 -25.47 18.24 -11.98
CA ASP A 411 -25.59 17.72 -10.60
C ASP A 411 -24.29 17.01 -10.18
N PHE A 412 -23.62 16.32 -11.11
CA PHE A 412 -22.32 15.67 -10.86
C PHE A 412 -21.17 16.69 -10.72
N GLU A 413 -21.12 17.72 -11.60
CA GLU A 413 -20.20 18.86 -11.46
C GLU A 413 -20.35 19.54 -10.10
N THR A 414 -21.59 19.78 -9.66
CA THR A 414 -21.89 20.36 -8.34
C THR A 414 -21.44 19.44 -7.21
N ALA A 415 -21.66 18.12 -7.33
CA ALA A 415 -21.24 17.15 -6.32
C ALA A 415 -19.71 17.02 -6.20
N ILE A 416 -18.95 17.24 -7.28
CA ILE A 416 -17.48 17.34 -7.24
C ILE A 416 -17.08 18.55 -6.41
N ASP A 417 -17.59 19.75 -6.75
CA ASP A 417 -17.23 20.99 -6.06
C ASP A 417 -17.68 21.02 -4.58
N ASP A 418 -18.89 20.54 -4.27
CA ASP A 418 -19.36 20.42 -2.88
C ASP A 418 -18.48 19.45 -2.05
N SER A 419 -17.94 18.40 -2.68
CA SER A 419 -17.08 17.41 -2.01
C SER A 419 -15.71 17.99 -1.60
N GLN A 420 -15.25 19.09 -2.21
CA GLN A 420 -13.97 19.74 -1.83
C GLN A 420 -13.93 20.18 -0.35
N SER A 421 -15.09 20.42 0.27
CA SER A 421 -15.22 20.67 1.71
C SER A 421 -14.63 19.53 2.58
N LEU A 422 -14.57 18.30 2.05
CA LEU A 422 -14.00 17.13 2.72
C LEU A 422 -12.45 17.11 2.74
N ILE A 423 -11.79 18.05 2.06
CA ILE A 423 -10.35 18.34 2.23
C ILE A 423 -10.16 19.67 2.98
N VAL A 424 -10.91 20.71 2.62
CA VAL A 424 -10.68 22.07 3.12
C VAL A 424 -11.17 22.29 4.56
N ASP A 425 -12.38 21.81 4.88
CA ASP A 425 -12.99 21.95 6.21
C ASP A 425 -12.74 20.71 7.09
N ASN A 426 -12.77 19.52 6.50
CA ASN A 426 -12.51 18.24 7.18
C ASN A 426 -11.00 17.99 7.35
N LYS A 427 -10.33 18.87 8.11
CA LYS A 427 -8.99 18.55 8.62
C LYS A 427 -9.08 17.30 9.50
N SER A 428 -8.42 16.23 9.07
CA SER A 428 -8.41 14.92 9.73
C SER A 428 -8.25 15.08 11.24
N GLN A 429 -9.16 14.51 12.02
CA GLN A 429 -9.24 14.81 13.45
C GLN A 429 -7.93 14.41 14.15
N VAL A 430 -7.22 15.38 14.71
CA VAL A 430 -6.07 15.13 15.57
C VAL A 430 -6.55 14.62 16.92
N PHE A 431 -6.18 13.39 17.26
CA PHE A 431 -6.55 12.75 18.52
C PHE A 431 -5.52 13.03 19.63
N THR A 432 -4.25 13.22 19.27
CA THR A 432 -3.16 13.70 20.15
C THR A 432 -1.96 14.15 19.31
N THR A 433 -1.00 14.89 19.87
CA THR A 433 0.30 15.16 19.21
C THR A 433 1.41 14.32 19.88
N VAL A 434 2.12 13.50 19.11
CA VAL A 434 3.29 12.75 19.59
C VAL A 434 4.52 13.67 19.60
N THR A 435 5.13 13.81 20.77
CA THR A 435 6.27 14.72 21.01
C THR A 435 7.64 14.09 20.76
N LYS A 436 7.71 12.76 20.70
CA LYS A 436 8.90 11.96 20.40
C LYS A 436 8.44 10.59 19.91
N LYS A 437 9.10 10.04 18.90
CA LYS A 437 8.85 8.69 18.35
C LYS A 437 8.60 7.65 19.45
N LEU A 438 7.47 6.95 19.36
CA LEU A 438 7.23 5.67 20.04
C LEU A 438 7.68 4.57 19.09
N ASP A 439 8.61 3.72 19.52
CA ASP A 439 8.99 2.51 18.76
C ASP A 439 7.87 1.46 18.72
N THR A 440 8.07 0.38 17.96
CA THR A 440 7.08 -0.69 17.76
C THR A 440 6.66 -1.37 19.07
N ASP A 441 7.57 -1.52 20.04
CA ASP A 441 7.25 -2.11 21.36
C ASP A 441 6.45 -1.13 22.22
N ALA A 442 6.78 0.16 22.19
CA ALA A 442 5.97 1.22 22.81
C ALA A 442 4.57 1.32 22.18
N CYS A 443 4.46 1.21 20.85
CA CYS A 443 3.16 1.17 20.15
C CYS A 443 2.36 -0.10 20.49
N ALA A 444 3.01 -1.26 20.58
CA ALA A 444 2.36 -2.51 21.00
C ALA A 444 1.85 -2.43 22.44
N LYS A 445 2.63 -1.83 23.35
CA LYS A 445 2.20 -1.57 24.73
C LYS A 445 1.03 -0.57 24.76
N LEU A 446 1.08 0.51 23.97
CA LEU A 446 0.03 1.53 23.87
C LEU A 446 -1.31 0.91 23.40
N VAL A 447 -1.27 0.17 22.29
CA VAL A 447 -2.40 -0.58 21.75
C VAL A 447 -2.91 -1.60 22.79
N GLY A 448 -2.02 -2.31 23.47
CA GLY A 448 -2.39 -3.28 24.51
C GLY A 448 -3.10 -2.65 25.71
N ILE A 449 -2.66 -1.48 26.19
CA ILE A 449 -3.34 -0.76 27.28
C ILE A 449 -4.73 -0.30 26.80
N CYS A 450 -4.82 0.28 25.60
CA CYS A 450 -6.10 0.68 25.01
C CYS A 450 -7.05 -0.52 24.89
N PHE A 451 -6.61 -1.61 24.25
CA PHE A 451 -7.43 -2.79 23.98
C PHE A 451 -7.88 -3.49 25.27
N ALA A 452 -7.03 -3.54 26.30
CA ALA A 452 -7.43 -4.12 27.58
C ALA A 452 -8.48 -3.27 28.29
N LYS A 453 -8.28 -1.94 28.38
CA LYS A 453 -9.25 -1.02 28.99
C LYS A 453 -10.58 -0.97 28.23
N ALA A 454 -10.54 -0.99 26.90
CA ALA A 454 -11.74 -0.95 26.05
C ALA A 454 -12.56 -2.25 26.06
N THR A 455 -12.03 -3.33 26.66
CA THR A 455 -12.71 -4.65 26.72
C THR A 455 -12.88 -5.20 28.14
N ASP A 456 -12.62 -4.41 29.18
CA ASP A 456 -12.58 -4.86 30.59
C ASP A 456 -11.69 -6.12 30.80
N SER A 457 -10.50 -6.15 30.17
CA SER A 457 -9.52 -7.23 30.29
C SER A 457 -8.44 -6.91 31.34
N ASP A 458 -7.96 -7.93 32.07
CA ASP A 458 -6.95 -7.77 33.14
C ASP A 458 -5.58 -7.32 32.62
N LEU A 459 -5.26 -7.71 31.37
CA LEU A 459 -3.99 -7.46 30.67
C LEU A 459 -4.18 -7.63 29.15
N ALA A 460 -3.16 -7.33 28.36
CA ALA A 460 -3.10 -7.68 26.93
C ALA A 460 -1.75 -8.31 26.54
N LEU A 461 -1.79 -9.21 25.55
CA LEU A 461 -0.62 -9.71 24.84
C LEU A 461 -0.73 -9.30 23.37
N ILE A 462 0.09 -8.32 22.97
CA ILE A 462 0.12 -7.78 21.62
C ILE A 462 1.41 -8.26 20.96
N SER A 463 1.30 -9.04 19.89
CA SER A 463 2.48 -9.47 19.13
C SER A 463 3.08 -8.33 18.33
N THR A 464 4.40 -8.32 18.17
CA THR A 464 5.14 -7.37 17.32
C THR A 464 5.69 -8.04 16.07
N ASN A 465 6.20 -7.25 15.12
CA ASN A 465 6.75 -7.79 13.87
C ASN A 465 8.27 -8.04 13.95
N LYS A 466 8.75 -8.99 13.15
CA LYS A 466 10.16 -9.37 13.00
C LYS A 466 10.34 -10.13 11.69
N TYR A 467 11.38 -9.81 10.92
CA TYR A 467 11.68 -10.53 9.68
C TYR A 467 12.12 -11.98 9.94
N TYR A 468 11.45 -12.94 9.27
CA TYR A 468 11.82 -14.35 9.28
C TYR A 468 11.90 -14.90 7.82
N PRO A 469 13.12 -15.06 7.27
CA PRO A 469 13.30 -15.39 5.85
C PRO A 469 12.73 -16.76 5.48
N TYR A 470 12.12 -16.85 4.30
CA TYR A 470 11.47 -18.06 3.80
C TYR A 470 11.60 -18.21 2.28
N SER A 471 11.99 -19.40 1.82
CA SER A 471 12.21 -19.72 0.40
C SER A 471 10.92 -20.12 -0.36
N GLY A 472 9.81 -19.44 -0.08
CA GLY A 472 8.50 -19.72 -0.68
C GLY A 472 7.49 -18.59 -0.52
N THR A 473 6.24 -18.79 -0.95
CA THR A 473 5.27 -17.72 -1.24
C THR A 473 4.36 -17.30 -0.07
N ARG A 474 4.77 -17.50 1.18
CA ARG A 474 3.98 -17.08 2.38
C ARG A 474 4.52 -15.76 2.95
N ASP A 475 3.75 -15.07 3.80
CA ASP A 475 4.27 -13.91 4.55
C ASP A 475 5.46 -14.28 5.45
N GLU A 476 6.54 -13.50 5.37
CA GLU A 476 7.74 -13.53 6.24
C GLU A 476 7.60 -12.63 7.49
N LEU A 477 6.40 -12.04 7.65
CA LEU A 477 6.08 -10.95 8.57
C LEU A 477 4.75 -11.19 9.32
N ASN A 478 4.59 -10.52 10.47
CA ASN A 478 3.39 -10.57 11.30
C ASN A 478 2.33 -9.56 10.83
N VAL A 479 1.26 -10.05 10.20
CA VAL A 479 0.14 -9.25 9.71
C VAL A 479 -1.00 -9.09 10.74
N ASP A 480 -0.86 -9.72 11.91
CA ASP A 480 -1.89 -9.87 12.95
C ASP A 480 -1.53 -9.11 14.25
N GLY A 481 -0.33 -8.54 14.33
CA GLY A 481 0.22 -7.77 15.44
C GLY A 481 0.56 -6.32 15.10
N VAL A 482 1.16 -5.59 16.05
CA VAL A 482 1.61 -4.20 15.86
C VAL A 482 2.96 -4.20 15.14
N SER A 483 3.06 -3.41 14.08
CA SER A 483 4.20 -3.52 13.14
C SER A 483 4.98 -2.22 12.90
N GLY A 484 4.54 -1.09 13.44
CA GLY A 484 5.15 0.21 13.19
C GLY A 484 5.33 1.06 14.44
N ALA A 485 6.12 2.11 14.28
CA ALA A 485 6.26 3.23 15.22
C ALA A 485 5.11 4.26 15.09
N LEU A 486 4.98 5.15 16.06
CA LEU A 486 4.37 6.47 15.86
C LEU A 486 5.49 7.50 15.87
N PHE A 487 5.63 8.26 14.78
CA PHE A 487 6.62 9.33 14.65
C PHE A 487 6.19 10.60 15.41
N ALA A 488 7.07 11.59 15.52
CA ALA A 488 6.72 12.87 16.13
C ALA A 488 5.90 13.74 15.17
N GLY A 489 4.75 14.23 15.63
CA GLY A 489 3.75 14.90 14.80
C GLY A 489 2.33 14.74 15.35
N ASP A 490 1.34 15.27 14.65
CA ASP A 490 -0.06 15.06 14.99
C ASP A 490 -0.50 13.64 14.62
N VAL A 491 -1.36 13.04 15.45
CA VAL A 491 -1.89 11.68 15.27
C VAL A 491 -3.35 11.77 14.83
N THR A 492 -3.58 11.54 13.55
CA THR A 492 -4.90 11.33 12.95
C THR A 492 -5.22 9.84 12.90
N ASP A 493 -6.29 9.43 12.23
CA ASP A 493 -6.57 8.00 12.03
C ASP A 493 -5.74 7.34 10.92
N MET A 494 -5.03 8.11 10.11
CA MET A 494 -3.97 7.58 9.23
C MET A 494 -2.79 7.07 10.07
N GLU A 495 -2.30 7.86 11.03
CA GLU A 495 -1.25 7.41 11.96
C GLU A 495 -1.72 6.24 12.84
N ILE A 496 -2.97 6.26 13.34
CA ILE A 496 -3.51 5.13 14.13
C ILE A 496 -3.64 3.85 13.28
N SER A 497 -4.16 3.94 12.04
CA SER A 497 -4.31 2.79 11.14
C SER A 497 -2.99 2.19 10.65
N SER A 498 -1.88 2.94 10.74
CA SER A 498 -0.53 2.41 10.51
C SER A 498 -0.07 1.42 11.59
N ILE A 499 -0.44 1.64 12.87
CA ILE A 499 -0.01 0.79 13.98
C ILE A 499 -1.05 -0.22 14.47
N VAL A 500 -2.35 0.05 14.32
CA VAL A 500 -3.40 -0.75 14.98
C VAL A 500 -3.64 -2.09 14.25
N PRO A 501 -3.56 -3.25 14.94
CA PRO A 501 -3.58 -4.57 14.30
C PRO A 501 -4.95 -4.95 13.74
N THR A 502 -6.01 -4.25 14.13
CA THR A 502 -7.39 -4.41 13.66
C THR A 502 -7.70 -3.66 12.35
N GLY A 503 -6.82 -2.73 11.95
CA GLY A 503 -7.13 -1.77 10.88
C GLY A 503 -8.45 -1.03 11.16
N TRP A 504 -9.19 -0.75 10.08
CA TRP A 504 -10.44 0.01 10.10
C TRP A 504 -11.69 -0.77 10.53
N THR A 505 -11.69 -2.11 10.43
CA THR A 505 -12.93 -2.91 10.47
C THR A 505 -12.99 -3.97 11.56
N ASP A 506 -11.86 -4.42 12.11
CA ASP A 506 -11.88 -5.56 13.02
C ASP A 506 -12.11 -5.16 14.48
N ASN A 507 -12.91 -5.96 15.18
CA ASN A 507 -13.09 -5.82 16.62
C ASN A 507 -11.89 -6.39 17.39
N ILE A 508 -11.61 -5.80 18.56
CA ILE A 508 -10.66 -6.32 19.53
C ILE A 508 -11.09 -7.73 19.94
N LYS A 509 -10.15 -8.69 19.96
CA LYS A 509 -10.39 -10.07 20.39
C LYS A 509 -9.87 -10.31 21.80
N THR A 510 -10.53 -11.17 22.55
CA THR A 510 -10.13 -11.51 23.92
C THR A 510 -10.09 -13.03 24.15
N VAL A 511 -9.18 -13.50 24.99
CA VAL A 511 -9.09 -14.90 25.45
C VAL A 511 -9.06 -14.97 26.97
N THR A 512 -9.51 -16.08 27.54
CA THR A 512 -9.49 -16.36 28.98
C THR A 512 -8.41 -17.41 29.29
N LEU A 513 -7.26 -16.98 29.83
CA LEU A 513 -6.08 -17.85 30.01
C LEU A 513 -5.62 -17.93 31.46
N ALA A 514 -5.04 -19.07 31.84
CA ALA A 514 -4.32 -19.20 33.11
C ALA A 514 -3.04 -18.35 33.09
N GLY A 515 -2.69 -17.70 34.19
CA GLY A 515 -1.52 -16.81 34.25
C GLY A 515 -0.19 -17.50 33.97
N LYS A 516 -0.07 -18.81 34.26
CA LYS A 516 1.08 -19.60 33.80
C LYS A 516 1.19 -19.58 32.27
N ARG A 517 0.08 -19.78 31.56
CA ARG A 517 0.03 -19.78 30.09
C ARG A 517 0.35 -18.41 29.51
N VAL A 518 -0.11 -17.33 30.15
CA VAL A 518 0.27 -15.95 29.76
C VAL A 518 1.80 -15.79 29.82
N LYS A 519 2.46 -16.25 30.88
CA LYS A 519 3.93 -16.25 30.99
C LYS A 519 4.63 -17.17 29.99
N ASP A 520 4.09 -18.38 29.78
CA ASP A 520 4.61 -19.34 28.82
C ASP A 520 4.57 -18.71 27.39
N LEU A 521 3.49 -17.99 27.05
CA LEU A 521 3.34 -17.26 25.78
C LEU A 521 4.30 -16.06 25.66
N MET A 522 4.49 -15.26 26.72
CA MET A 522 5.51 -14.20 26.73
C MET A 522 6.93 -14.74 26.46
N GLY A 523 7.21 -16.00 26.83
CA GLY A 523 8.48 -16.67 26.55
C GLY A 523 8.54 -17.38 25.20
N SER A 524 7.40 -17.89 24.69
CA SER A 524 7.36 -18.62 23.41
C SER A 524 7.10 -17.73 22.19
N GLY A 525 6.50 -16.55 22.37
CA GLY A 525 6.02 -15.72 21.25
C GLY A 525 4.81 -16.33 20.53
N TYR A 526 4.44 -15.68 19.42
CA TYR A 526 3.37 -16.05 18.50
C TYR A 526 3.95 -16.80 17.30
N ASP A 527 3.74 -18.12 17.23
CA ASP A 527 4.03 -18.92 16.03
C ASP A 527 2.84 -18.83 15.07
N ARG A 528 2.89 -17.89 14.10
CA ARG A 528 1.84 -17.72 13.10
C ARG A 528 1.76 -18.88 12.10
N ALA A 529 2.90 -19.45 11.75
CA ALA A 529 3.02 -20.39 10.63
C ALA A 529 3.02 -21.87 11.04
N GLY A 530 3.15 -22.15 12.35
CA GLY A 530 3.30 -23.51 12.89
C GLY A 530 4.67 -24.12 12.62
N ASP A 531 5.71 -23.31 12.46
CA ASP A 531 7.05 -23.73 12.04
C ASP A 531 8.18 -23.43 13.05
N GLY A 532 7.86 -22.80 14.18
CA GLY A 532 8.82 -22.39 15.21
C GLY A 532 9.43 -20.99 15.03
N ASN A 533 9.10 -20.25 13.96
CA ASN A 533 9.47 -18.83 13.84
C ASN A 533 8.46 -17.97 14.60
N VAL A 534 8.89 -17.46 15.75
CA VAL A 534 8.01 -16.86 16.75
C VAL A 534 8.14 -15.33 16.81
N TYR A 535 7.02 -14.65 16.63
CA TYR A 535 6.93 -13.20 16.79
C TYR A 535 6.86 -12.83 18.28
N PRO A 536 7.58 -11.81 18.77
CA PRO A 536 7.55 -11.45 20.19
C PRO A 536 6.16 -11.01 20.64
N TYR A 537 5.82 -11.20 21.92
CA TYR A 537 4.66 -10.55 22.55
C TYR A 537 5.12 -9.45 23.50
N VAL A 538 4.52 -8.27 23.37
CA VAL A 538 4.57 -7.20 24.37
C VAL A 538 3.40 -7.37 25.33
N LEU A 539 3.70 -7.41 26.63
CA LEU A 539 2.71 -7.41 27.71
C LEU A 539 2.31 -5.97 28.05
N ALA A 540 1.01 -5.68 27.96
CA ALA A 540 0.42 -4.52 28.63
C ALA A 540 -0.35 -4.98 29.87
N ALA A 541 -0.02 -4.43 31.03
CA ALA A 541 -0.67 -4.68 32.31
C ALA A 541 -0.49 -3.47 33.24
N PRO A 542 -1.31 -3.31 34.30
CA PRO A 542 -1.16 -2.25 35.30
C PRO A 542 0.25 -2.17 35.92
N GLU A 543 0.71 -0.99 36.32
CA GLU A 543 2.05 -0.86 36.91
C GLU A 543 2.20 -1.71 38.19
N GLY A 544 3.30 -2.47 38.25
CA GLY A 544 3.60 -3.38 39.36
C GLY A 544 2.74 -4.65 39.41
N PHE A 545 1.85 -4.89 38.42
CA PHE A 545 1.02 -6.09 38.32
C PHE A 545 1.85 -7.38 38.32
N LYS A 546 1.31 -8.44 38.94
CA LYS A 546 1.97 -9.74 39.06
C LYS A 546 1.00 -10.85 38.69
N ILE A 547 1.27 -11.46 37.55
CA ILE A 547 0.57 -12.66 37.06
C ILE A 547 0.83 -13.82 38.06
N ASP A 548 -0.23 -14.36 38.67
CA ASP A 548 -0.19 -15.62 39.43
C ASP A 548 -0.34 -16.80 38.46
N ASP A 549 0.46 -17.85 38.62
CA ASP A 549 0.41 -19.03 37.74
C ASP A 549 -0.96 -19.74 37.76
N ASN A 550 -1.69 -19.62 38.88
CA ASN A 550 -2.92 -20.36 39.18
C ASN A 550 -4.19 -19.51 39.02
N ALA A 551 -4.05 -18.20 38.80
CA ALA A 551 -5.18 -17.34 38.48
C ALA A 551 -5.55 -17.45 37.00
N THR A 552 -6.79 -17.13 36.67
CA THR A 552 -7.28 -16.98 35.30
C THR A 552 -7.49 -15.50 35.02
N TYR A 553 -7.07 -15.05 33.84
CA TYR A 553 -7.15 -13.67 33.39
C TYR A 553 -7.89 -13.57 32.07
N LYS A 554 -8.70 -12.53 31.90
CA LYS A 554 -9.16 -12.08 30.58
C LYS A 554 -8.05 -11.27 29.93
N VAL A 555 -7.69 -11.62 28.70
CA VAL A 555 -6.54 -11.07 27.98
C VAL A 555 -6.99 -10.56 26.63
N ALA A 556 -6.79 -9.27 26.34
CA ALA A 556 -6.94 -8.75 24.98
C ALA A 556 -5.72 -9.16 24.13
N VAL A 557 -5.94 -9.58 22.88
CA VAL A 557 -4.89 -10.22 22.06
C VAL A 557 -4.83 -9.69 20.63
N ALA A 558 -3.61 -9.62 20.09
CA ALA A 558 -3.30 -9.38 18.69
C ALA A 558 -2.14 -10.29 18.25
N GLY A 559 -2.37 -11.07 17.19
CA GLY A 559 -1.67 -12.33 16.94
C GLY A 559 -2.10 -13.39 17.96
N VAL A 560 -2.78 -14.43 17.49
CA VAL A 560 -3.21 -15.56 18.33
C VAL A 560 -3.18 -16.84 17.50
N THR A 561 -2.65 -17.93 18.05
CA THR A 561 -2.58 -19.20 17.32
C THR A 561 -3.90 -19.96 17.43
N ASP A 562 -4.11 -20.85 16.46
CA ASP A 562 -5.25 -21.76 16.42
C ASP A 562 -5.34 -22.70 17.64
N GLU A 563 -4.23 -22.86 18.39
CA GLU A 563 -4.16 -23.56 19.68
C GLU A 563 -4.65 -22.64 20.82
N VAL A 564 -4.06 -21.46 20.96
CA VAL A 564 -4.38 -20.49 22.03
C VAL A 564 -5.82 -20.00 21.92
N ALA A 565 -6.34 -19.83 20.70
CA ALA A 565 -7.73 -19.45 20.45
C ALA A 565 -8.73 -20.53 20.93
N LYS A 566 -8.36 -21.81 20.87
CA LYS A 566 -9.19 -22.94 21.34
C LYS A 566 -9.01 -23.22 22.83
N GLU A 567 -7.80 -23.02 23.36
CA GLU A 567 -7.49 -23.13 24.78
C GLU A 567 -8.19 -22.04 25.60
N GLY A 568 -8.08 -20.79 25.14
CA GLY A 568 -8.59 -19.61 25.84
C GLY A 568 -10.02 -19.22 25.51
N ASN A 569 -10.68 -19.91 24.58
CA ASN A 569 -12.00 -19.55 24.01
C ASN A 569 -11.98 -18.12 23.45
N LEU A 570 -11.43 -17.94 22.24
CA LEU A 570 -11.35 -16.64 21.57
C LEU A 570 -12.74 -16.03 21.35
N GLU A 571 -12.97 -14.87 21.96
CA GLU A 571 -14.19 -14.08 21.85
C GLU A 571 -13.95 -12.81 21.02
N ASP A 572 -14.96 -12.44 20.23
CA ASP A 572 -15.08 -11.12 19.64
C ASP A 572 -15.74 -10.18 20.66
N SER A 573 -15.09 -9.06 20.99
CA SER A 573 -15.61 -8.12 22.00
C SER A 573 -16.79 -7.26 21.53
N GLY A 574 -17.03 -7.17 20.22
CA GLY A 574 -17.93 -6.16 19.64
C GLY A 574 -17.36 -4.73 19.61
N VAL A 575 -16.12 -4.51 20.05
CA VAL A 575 -15.49 -3.18 20.16
C VAL A 575 -14.48 -2.97 19.03
N LEU A 576 -14.75 -2.00 18.16
CA LEU A 576 -13.89 -1.68 17.01
C LEU A 576 -12.54 -1.11 17.47
N GLY A 577 -11.42 -1.73 17.04
CA GLY A 577 -10.10 -1.39 17.54
C GLY A 577 -9.62 0.02 17.18
N LEU A 578 -10.01 0.53 16.01
CA LEU A 578 -9.69 1.89 15.56
C LEU A 578 -10.38 2.94 16.45
N ASP A 579 -11.69 2.80 16.70
CA ASP A 579 -12.45 3.77 17.50
C ASP A 579 -12.04 3.73 18.98
N ALA A 580 -11.70 2.55 19.52
CA ALA A 580 -11.10 2.43 20.84
C ALA A 580 -9.78 3.23 20.94
N MET A 581 -8.90 3.13 19.93
CA MET A 581 -7.66 3.91 19.88
C MET A 581 -7.93 5.41 19.74
N LYS A 582 -8.88 5.83 18.89
CA LYS A 582 -9.31 7.24 18.76
C LYS A 582 -9.77 7.82 20.11
N GLU A 583 -10.64 7.11 20.82
CA GLU A 583 -11.15 7.54 22.14
C GLU A 583 -10.05 7.49 23.23
N TYR A 584 -9.14 6.52 23.18
CA TYR A 584 -8.03 6.42 24.12
C TYR A 584 -7.01 7.55 23.93
N LEU A 585 -6.63 7.85 22.70
CA LEU A 585 -5.66 8.91 22.38
C LEU A 585 -6.22 10.31 22.65
N SER A 586 -7.52 10.52 22.45
CA SER A 586 -8.24 11.77 22.80
C SER A 586 -8.15 12.19 24.28
N LYS A 587 -7.56 11.37 25.15
CA LYS A 587 -7.32 11.65 26.57
C LYS A 587 -5.95 12.30 26.83
N PHE A 588 -5.12 12.44 25.80
CA PHE A 588 -3.78 13.02 25.87
C PHE A 588 -3.72 14.32 25.04
N GLU A 589 -3.37 15.45 25.66
CA GLU A 589 -3.01 16.68 24.92
C GLU A 589 -1.75 16.45 24.07
N THR A 590 -0.77 15.74 24.64
CA THR A 590 0.43 15.27 23.97
C THR A 590 0.80 13.86 24.44
N LEU A 591 1.37 13.05 23.57
CA LEU A 591 1.86 11.71 23.89
C LEU A 591 3.40 11.65 23.78
N SER A 592 4.03 10.85 24.65
CA SER A 592 5.45 10.49 24.58
C SER A 592 5.66 9.05 25.06
N PRO A 593 6.86 8.46 24.88
CA PRO A 593 7.17 7.14 25.43
C PRO A 593 7.07 7.03 26.96
N ALA A 594 7.07 8.15 27.70
CA ALA A 594 6.88 8.15 29.15
C ALA A 594 5.41 7.99 29.56
N ASP A 595 4.47 8.34 28.68
CA ASP A 595 3.02 8.29 28.92
C ASP A 595 2.42 6.92 28.58
N VAL A 596 3.21 6.03 27.96
CA VAL A 596 2.85 4.63 27.67
C VAL A 596 2.97 3.77 28.93
N ALA A 597 2.20 4.11 29.97
CA ALA A 597 2.16 3.43 31.26
C ALA A 597 0.71 3.23 31.71
N TRP A 598 0.41 2.04 32.25
CA TRP A 598 -0.92 1.73 32.75
C TRP A 598 -1.02 2.13 34.22
N ASN A 599 -1.29 3.41 34.42
CA ASN A 599 -1.45 4.06 35.72
C ASN A 599 -2.94 4.25 36.04
N ASP A 600 -3.55 3.26 36.69
CA ASP A 600 -4.90 3.32 37.29
C ASP A 600 -4.83 3.04 38.81
#